data_AF-A0A9Q0LIY1-F1
#
_entry.id   AF-A0A9Q0LIY1-F1
#
_cell.length_a   1.000
_cell.length_b   1.000
_cell.length_c   1.000
_cell.angle_alpha   90.00
_cell.angle_beta   90.00
_cell.angle_gamma   90.00
#
_symmetry.space_group_name_H-M   'P 1'
#
loop_
_entity.id
_entity.type
_entity.pdbx_description
1 polymer ?
#
loop_
_entity_poly.entity_id
_entity_poly.type
_entity_poly.pdbx_seq_one_letter_code
_entity_poly.pdbx_strand_id
1 'polypeptide(L)'
;MFVSICGLLCPPILAARNKSEADERECTVCDCLCCPPEYFTRQQIRSKYNFETDTCSDCLVITFCGSCAACQDAREMKSRGKTQ
;
A
#
# COMPACT_ATOMS: atom_id res chain seq x y z
N MET A 1 5.19 -14.03 -7.90
CA MET A 1 4.44 -14.24 -6.64
C MET A 1 5.40 -14.71 -5.54
N PHE A 2 6.37 -13.88 -5.14
CA PHE A 2 7.25 -14.17 -4.01
C PHE A 2 6.80 -13.29 -2.85
N VAL A 3 5.95 -13.85 -2.00
CA VAL A 3 5.53 -13.22 -0.74
C VAL A 3 6.76 -13.19 0.16
N SER A 4 7.29 -12.00 0.41
CA SER A 4 8.37 -11.83 1.38
C SER A 4 7.82 -12.10 2.77
N ILE A 5 8.44 -13.03 3.48
CA ILE A 5 8.09 -13.52 4.82
C ILE A 5 7.94 -12.38 5.85
N CYS A 6 8.51 -11.19 5.59
CA CYS A 6 8.34 -9.99 6.42
C CYS A 6 6.97 -9.30 6.31
N GLY A 7 6.17 -9.56 5.26
CA GLY A 7 4.83 -8.97 5.10
C GLY A 7 3.74 -9.65 5.93
N LEU A 8 4.03 -10.84 6.49
CA LEU A 8 3.05 -11.64 7.23
C LEU A 8 2.90 -11.20 8.70
N LEU A 9 3.96 -10.66 9.32
CA LEU A 9 3.94 -10.36 10.75
C LEU A 9 3.34 -9.00 11.12
N CYS A 10 3.24 -8.04 10.19
CA CYS A 10 2.60 -6.74 10.45
C CYS A 10 2.07 -6.04 9.16
N PRO A 11 0.99 -6.56 8.56
CA PRO A 11 0.25 -5.85 7.50
C PRO A 11 -0.11 -4.39 7.84
N PRO A 12 -0.59 -4.04 9.06
CA PRO A 12 -1.00 -2.66 9.34
C PRO A 12 0.16 -1.67 9.39
N ILE A 13 1.36 -2.11 9.80
CA ILE A 13 2.55 -1.24 9.80
C ILE A 13 2.97 -0.93 8.36
N LEU A 14 2.97 -1.94 7.49
CA LEU A 14 3.32 -1.74 6.08
C LEU A 14 2.30 -0.86 5.37
N ALA A 15 1.01 -1.08 5.62
CA ALA A 15 -0.09 -0.24 5.14
C ALA A 15 0.07 1.23 5.59
N ALA A 16 0.31 1.43 6.88
CA ALA A 16 0.56 2.76 7.46
C ALA A 16 1.77 3.44 6.82
N ARG A 17 2.85 2.69 6.62
CA ARG A 17 4.07 3.20 5.98
C ARG A 17 3.82 3.59 4.54
N ASN A 18 3.14 2.74 3.78
CA ASN A 18 2.77 3.02 2.40
C ASN A 18 1.92 4.28 2.29
N LYS A 19 0.95 4.44 3.20
CA LYS A 19 0.14 5.66 3.25
C LYS A 19 0.98 6.88 3.60
N SER A 20 1.85 6.78 4.58
CA SER A 20 2.73 7.89 4.97
C SER A 20 3.67 8.30 3.83
N GLU A 21 4.18 7.33 3.07
CA GLU A 21 5.03 7.55 1.90
C GLU A 21 4.23 8.13 0.72
N ALA A 22 3.00 7.66 0.50
CA ALA A 22 2.09 8.23 -0.49
C ALA A 22 1.63 9.65 -0.13
N ASP A 23 1.47 9.98 1.15
CA ASP A 23 1.10 11.32 1.65
C ASP A 23 2.34 12.21 1.94
N GLU A 24 3.57 11.74 1.68
CA GLU A 24 4.83 12.46 1.94
C GLU A 24 4.98 12.95 3.40
N ARG A 25 4.50 12.15 4.35
CA ARG A 25 4.48 12.45 5.79
C ARG A 25 5.22 11.39 6.61
N GLU A 26 5.60 11.73 7.83
CA GLU A 26 6.22 10.76 8.75
C GLU A 26 5.18 9.75 9.27
N CYS A 27 5.63 8.52 9.48
CA CYS A 27 4.80 7.43 9.97
C CYS A 27 4.60 7.57 11.49
N THR A 28 3.42 7.97 11.94
CA THR A 28 3.11 8.12 13.37
C THR A 28 2.53 6.82 13.95
N VAL A 29 2.68 6.61 15.27
CA VAL A 29 2.11 5.44 15.98
C VAL A 29 0.59 5.36 15.80
N CYS A 30 -0.08 6.51 15.68
CA CYS A 30 -1.52 6.58 15.39
C CYS A 30 -1.88 5.96 14.03
N ASP A 31 -1.01 6.01 13.02
CA ASP A 31 -1.27 5.40 11.71
C ASP A 31 -1.21 3.87 11.75
N CYS A 32 -0.40 3.31 12.66
CA CYS A 32 -0.36 1.86 12.89
C CYS A 32 -1.58 1.36 13.66
N LEU A 33 -2.15 2.20 14.54
CA LEU A 33 -3.31 1.85 15.37
C LEU A 33 -4.64 2.09 14.65
N CYS A 34 -4.76 3.21 13.92
CA CYS A 34 -5.87 3.50 13.03
C CYS A 34 -5.52 3.00 11.63
N CYS A 35 -5.72 1.69 11.41
CA CYS A 35 -5.49 1.06 10.12
C CYS A 35 -6.28 1.79 9.02
N PRO A 36 -5.63 2.60 8.16
CA PRO A 36 -6.34 3.36 7.16
C PRO A 36 -6.86 2.40 6.07
N PRO A 37 -7.95 2.74 5.37
CA PRO A 37 -8.46 1.89 4.30
C PRO A 37 -7.42 1.79 3.18
N GLU A 38 -6.82 0.61 3.01
CA GLU A 38 -5.81 0.30 1.99
C GLU A 38 -6.26 0.72 0.59
N TYR A 39 -7.57 0.61 0.32
CA TYR A 39 -8.20 0.99 -0.95
C TYR A 39 -7.94 2.43 -1.32
N PHE A 40 -8.02 3.35 -0.34
CA PHE A 40 -7.82 4.76 -0.60
C PHE A 40 -6.35 5.07 -0.89
N THR A 41 -5.44 4.47 -0.13
CA THR A 41 -3.99 4.59 -0.35
C THR A 41 -3.61 4.07 -1.74
N ARG A 42 -4.15 2.92 -2.13
CA ARG A 42 -3.93 2.32 -3.45
C ARG A 42 -4.45 3.18 -4.60
N GLN A 43 -5.64 3.74 -4.46
CA GLN A 43 -6.21 4.69 -5.43
C GLN A 43 -5.36 5.97 -5.54
N GLN A 44 -4.88 6.50 -4.41
CA GLN A 44 -3.96 7.64 -4.39
C GLN A 44 -2.64 7.32 -5.11
N ILE A 45 -2.02 6.18 -4.82
CA ILE A 45 -0.78 5.72 -5.46
C ILE A 45 -1.00 5.59 -6.98
N ARG A 46 -2.07 4.90 -7.40
CA ARG A 46 -2.39 4.76 -8.83
C ARG A 46 -2.64 6.10 -9.52
N SER A 47 -3.33 7.01 -8.87
CA SER A 47 -3.56 8.38 -9.36
C SER A 47 -2.25 9.15 -9.49
N LYS A 48 -1.37 9.11 -8.48
CA LYS A 48 -0.03 9.73 -8.53
C LYS A 48 0.83 9.17 -9.67
N TYR A 49 0.73 7.87 -9.94
CA TYR A 49 1.57 7.19 -10.94
C TYR A 49 0.89 6.95 -12.31
N ASN A 50 -0.29 7.53 -12.57
CA ASN A 50 -1.09 7.37 -13.80
C ASN A 50 -1.29 5.91 -14.24
N PHE A 51 -1.61 5.03 -13.29
CA PHE A 51 -1.96 3.65 -13.60
C PHE A 51 -3.45 3.50 -13.89
N GLU A 52 -3.79 2.51 -14.72
CA GLU A 52 -5.18 2.10 -14.93
C GLU A 52 -5.77 1.63 -13.59
N THR A 53 -6.79 2.35 -13.12
CA THR A 53 -7.53 2.04 -11.91
C THR A 53 -8.59 0.99 -12.23
N ASP A 54 -8.35 -0.26 -11.85
CA ASP A 54 -9.38 -1.30 -11.87
C ASP A 54 -9.97 -1.45 -10.47
N THR A 55 -11.09 -0.77 -10.24
CA THR A 55 -11.80 -0.75 -8.96
C THR A 55 -12.36 -2.12 -8.57
N CYS A 56 -12.75 -2.95 -9.54
CA CYS A 56 -13.25 -4.30 -9.29
C CYS A 56 -12.12 -5.22 -8.83
N SER A 57 -11.01 -5.22 -9.57
CA SER A 57 -9.82 -5.98 -9.19
C SER A 57 -9.27 -5.53 -7.85
N ASP A 58 -9.21 -4.22 -7.58
CA ASP A 58 -8.72 -3.69 -6.30
C ASP A 58 -9.61 -4.05 -5.12
N CYS A 59 -10.94 -4.02 -5.30
CA CYS A 59 -11.87 -4.44 -4.26
C CYS A 59 -11.71 -5.93 -3.94
N LEU A 60 -11.56 -6.78 -4.96
CA LEU A 60 -11.31 -8.20 -4.80
C LEU A 60 -9.96 -8.47 -4.12
N VAL A 61 -8.88 -7.80 -4.56
CA VAL A 61 -7.56 -7.99 -3.97
C VAL A 61 -7.55 -7.54 -2.51
N ILE A 62 -8.23 -6.47 -2.13
CA ILE A 62 -8.30 -6.03 -0.73
C ILE A 62 -9.17 -6.97 0.11
N THR A 63 -10.29 -7.45 -0.44
CA THR A 63 -11.22 -8.36 0.25
C THR A 63 -10.59 -9.75 0.47
N PHE A 64 -9.83 -10.26 -0.49
CA PHE A 64 -9.23 -11.60 -0.42
C PHE A 64 -7.77 -11.60 0.07
N CYS A 65 -7.01 -10.53 -0.18
CA CYS A 65 -5.61 -10.40 0.26
C CYS A 65 -5.15 -8.92 0.40
N GLY A 66 -5.69 -8.20 1.39
CA GLY A 66 -5.24 -6.83 1.68
C GLY A 66 -3.73 -6.69 1.96
N SER A 67 -3.10 -7.71 2.56
CA SER A 67 -1.65 -7.74 2.76
C SER A 67 -0.87 -7.85 1.45
N CYS A 68 -1.42 -8.54 0.44
CA CYS A 68 -0.83 -8.61 -0.90
C CYS A 68 -0.90 -7.25 -1.59
N ALA A 69 -2.02 -6.53 -1.45
CA ALA A 69 -2.18 -5.17 -1.97
C ALA A 69 -1.13 -4.22 -1.36
N ALA A 70 -1.01 -4.20 -0.02
CA ALA A 70 0.01 -3.40 0.67
C ALA A 70 1.43 -3.72 0.18
N CYS A 71 1.77 -5.01 0.03
CA CYS A 71 3.08 -5.40 -0.50
C CYS A 71 3.26 -5.02 -1.97
N GLN A 72 2.20 -5.03 -2.77
CA GLN A 72 2.24 -4.59 -4.16
C GLN A 72 2.49 -3.09 -4.25
N ASP A 73 1.75 -2.30 -3.47
CA ASP A 73 1.88 -0.85 -3.39
C ASP A 73 3.30 -0.46 -2.95
N ALA A 74 3.83 -1.10 -1.90
CA ALA A 74 5.20 -0.89 -1.43
C ALA A 74 6.25 -1.20 -2.50
N ARG A 75 6.06 -2.28 -3.27
CA ARG A 75 6.97 -2.64 -4.39
C ARG A 75 6.87 -1.64 -5.52
N GLU A 76 5.66 -1.20 -5.84
CA GLU A 76 5.40 -0.26 -6.93
C GLU A 76 6.03 1.11 -6.61
N MET A 77 5.80 1.61 -5.39
CA MET A 77 6.47 2.79 -4.86
C MET A 77 7.99 2.64 -4.84
N LYS A 78 8.54 1.52 -4.32
CA LYS A 78 10.00 1.31 -4.32
C LYS A 78 10.60 1.15 -5.72
N SER A 79 9.87 0.56 -6.66
CA SER A 79 10.34 0.38 -8.04
C SER A 79 10.45 1.72 -8.77
N ARG A 80 9.62 2.70 -8.40
CA ARG A 80 9.53 4.00 -9.06
C ARG A 80 10.17 5.15 -8.27
N GLY A 81 10.29 5.02 -6.95
CA GLY A 81 11.05 5.89 -6.05
C GLY A 81 12.57 5.69 -6.11
N LYS A 82 13.08 4.84 -7.01
CA LYS A 82 14.51 4.77 -7.35
C LYS A 82 14.94 5.79 -8.42
N THR A 83 14.04 6.68 -8.83
CA THR A 83 14.38 7.80 -9.71
C THR A 83 13.87 9.11 -9.12
N GLN A 84 14.42 9.52 -7.97
CA GLN A 84 14.88 10.89 -7.74
C GLN A 84 15.82 10.92 -6.52
#